data_AF-A0A5N8HIG9-F1
#
_entry.id   AF-A0A5N8HIG9-F1
#
_cell.length_a   1.000
_cell.length_b   1.000
_cell.length_c   1.000
_cell.angle_alpha   90.00
_cell.angle_beta   90.00
_cell.angle_gamma   90.00
#
_symmetry.space_group_name_H-M   'P 1'
#
loop_
_entity.id
_entity.type
_entity.pdbx_description
1 polymer ?
#
loop_
_entity_poly.entity_id
_entity_poly.type
_entity_poly.pdbx_seq_one_letter_code
_entity_poly.pdbx_strand_id
1 'polypeptide(L)' 'MLLSIITVAFRNLEGIVKTHASLAHLAQAEDISFEWIVVDGGSNDGTRE' A
#
# COMPACT_ATOMS: atom_id res chain seq x y z
N MET A 1 0.99 -14.33 -11.83
CA MET A 1 2.28 -13.75 -11.38
C MET A 1 2.09 -13.14 -10.01
N LEU A 2 3.07 -13.22 -9.10
CA LEU A 2 3.01 -12.52 -7.80
C LEU A 2 3.72 -11.16 -7.93
N LEU A 3 3.01 -10.09 -7.56
CA LEU A 3 3.54 -8.73 -7.50
C LEU A 3 3.67 -8.28 -6.04
N SER A 4 4.89 -7.99 -5.60
CA SER A 4 5.14 -7.42 -4.26
C SER A 4 5.25 -5.90 -4.37
N ILE A 5 4.32 -5.19 -3.74
CA ILE A 5 4.29 -3.73 -3.75
C ILE A 5 4.81 -3.24 -2.41
N ILE A 6 5.90 -2.47 -2.43
CA ILE A 6 6.52 -1.94 -1.22
C ILE A 6 6.36 -0.42 -1.22
N THR A 7 5.70 0.11 -0.20
CA THR A 7 5.54 1.55 -0.01
C THR A 7 6.28 1.96 1.25
N VAL A 8 7.31 2.79 1.10
CA VAL A 8 7.96 3.45 2.24
C VAL A 8 7.26 4.78 2.46
N ALA A 9 6.74 5.02 3.66
CA ALA A 9 5.99 6.22 3.99
C ALA A 9 6.46 6.84 5.31
N PHE A 10 6.33 8.16 5.42
CA PHE A 10 6.54 8.90 6.65
C PHE A 10 5.56 10.08 6.72
N ARG A 11 4.73 10.11 7.77
CA ARG A 11 3.71 11.12 8.03
C ARG A 11 2.83 11.41 6.81
N ASN A 12 2.33 10.37 6.16
CA ASN A 12 1.57 10.49 4.92
C ASN A 12 0.38 9.52 4.88
N LEU A 13 -0.46 9.60 5.92
CA LEU A 13 -1.69 8.81 5.99
C LEU A 13 -2.57 9.00 4.74
N GLU A 14 -2.74 10.23 4.27
CA GLU A 14 -3.57 10.51 3.08
C GLU A 14 -3.04 9.79 1.83
N GLY A 15 -1.71 9.79 1.64
CA GLY A 15 -1.06 9.07 0.54
C GLY A 15 -1.26 7.56 0.64
N ILE A 16 -1.07 6.98 1.83
CA ILE A 16 -1.30 5.54 2.07
C ILE A 16 -2.74 5.15 1.75
N VAL A 17 -3.73 5.93 2.19
CA VAL A 17 -5.15 5.67 1.90
C VAL A 17 -5.43 5.71 0.40
N LYS A 18 -4.89 6.71 -0.31
CA LYS A 18 -5.03 6.81 -1.77
C LYS A 18 -4.36 5.63 -2.49
N THR A 19 -3.16 5.23 -2.05
CA THR A 19 -2.46 4.08 -2.61
C THR A 19 -3.29 2.81 -2.40
N HIS A 20 -3.77 2.53 -1.19
CA HIS A 20 -4.62 1.38 -0.90
C HIS A 20 -5.84 1.32 -1.82
N ALA A 21 -6.56 2.43 -1.97
CA ALA A 21 -7.72 2.51 -2.86
C ALA A 21 -7.37 2.21 -4.32
N SER A 22 -6.19 2.64 -4.79
CA SER A 22 -5.74 2.37 -6.16
C SER A 22 -5.47 0.88 -6.42
N LEU A 23 -5.02 0.13 -5.40
CA LEU A 23 -4.70 -1.31 -5.50
C LEU A 23 -5.94 -2.18 -5.75
N ALA A 24 -7.15 -1.68 -5.47
CA ALA A 24 -8.39 -2.40 -5.77
C ALA A 24 -8.50 -2.81 -7.25
N HIS A 25 -7.87 -2.08 -8.17
CA HIS A 25 -7.83 -2.44 -9.59
C HIS A 25 -6.97 -3.68 -9.86
N LEU A 26 -5.93 -3.94 -9.06
CA LEU A 26 -5.09 -5.12 -9.19
C LEU A 26 -5.81 -6.39 -8.71
N ALA A 27 -6.73 -6.26 -7.75
CA ALA A 27 -7.56 -7.38 -7.30
C ALA A 27 -8.55 -7.87 -8.38
N GLN A 28 -8.76 -7.10 -9.45
CA GLN A 28 -9.64 -7.46 -10.58
C GLN A 28 -8.88 -8.15 -11.72
N ALA A 29 -7.54 -8.18 -11.68
CA ALA A 29 -6.74 -8.85 -12.70
C ALA A 29 -6.69 -10.37 -12.43
N GLU A 30 -7.10 -11.19 -13.41
CA GLU A 30 -7.20 -12.65 -13.26
C GLU A 30 -5.83 -13.36 -13.17
N ASP A 31 -4.78 -12.73 -13.69
CA ASP A 31 -3.44 -13.30 -13.81
C ASP A 31 -2.44 -12.73 -12.78
N ILE A 32 -2.89 -11.82 -11.91
CA ILE A 32 -2.05 -11.15 -10.92
C ILE A 32 -2.55 -11.48 -9.51
N SER A 33 -1.66 -12.05 -8.71
CA SER A 33 -1.78 -12.03 -7.26
C SER A 33 -0.82 -10.96 -6.74
N PHE A 34 -1.17 -10.27 -5.65
CA PHE A 34 -0.28 -9.26 -5.09
C PHE A 34 -0.27 -9.27 -3.57
N GLU A 35 0.83 -8.79 -3.01
CA GLU A 35 0.96 -8.39 -1.62
C GLU A 35 1.34 -6.92 -1.55
N TRP A 36 0.90 -6.24 -0.49
CA TRP A 36 1.25 -4.85 -0.25
C TRP A 36 1.88 -4.70 1.13
N ILE A 37 3.13 -4.25 1.16
CA ILE A 37 3.94 -4.09 2.36
C ILE A 37 4.19 -2.59 2.54
N VAL A 38 3.75 -2.05 3.67
CA VAL A 38 4.03 -0.67 4.06
C VAL A 38 5.17 -0.65 5.07
N VAL A 39 6.23 0.09 4.77
CA VAL A 39 7.35 0.33 5.67
C VAL A 39 7.22 1.76 6.19
N ASP A 40 6.77 1.88 7.43
CA ASP A 40 6.61 3.17 8.09
C ASP A 40 7.94 3.68 8.68
N GLY A 41 8.26 4.95 8.43
CA GLY A 41 9.45 5.63 8.91
C GLY A 41 9.40 6.11 10.36
N GLY A 42 8.46 5.63 11.18
CA GLY A 42 8.26 6.07 12.56
C GLY A 42 7.25 7.22 12.67
N SER A 43 6.15 7.14 11.94
CA SER A 43 5.09 8.14 11.94
C SER A 43 4.23 8.08 13.21
N ASN A 44 3.60 9.20 13.54
CA ASN A 44 2.69 9.36 14.68
C ASN A 44 1.34 9.97 14.26
N ASP A 45 1.03 9.93 12.96
CA ASP A 45 -0.15 10.51 12.32
C ASP A 45 -1.18 9.45 11.89
N GLY A 46 -0.98 8.19 12.29
CA GLY A 46 -1.79 7.04 11.89
C GLY A 46 -1.33 6.32 10.63
N THR A 47 -0.25 6.76 9.96
CA THR A 47 0.33 6.05 8.78
C THR A 47 0.68 4.58 9.06
N ARG A 48 0.90 4.22 10.33
CA ARG A 48 1.26 2.87 10.77
C ARG A 48 0.06 1.94 10.99
N GLU A 49 -1.13 2.49 11.21
CA GLU A 49 -2.35 1.78 11.64
C GLU A 49 -3.15 1.24 10.44
#